data_AF-A0A1J5PHU7-F1
#
_entry.id   AF-A0A1J5PHU7-F1
#
_cell.length_a   1.000
_cell.length_b   1.000
_cell.length_c   1.000
_cell.angle_alpha   90.00
_cell.angle_beta   90.00
_cell.angle_gamma   90.00
#
_symmetry.space_group_name_H-M   'P 1'
#
loop_
_entity.id
_entity.type
_entity.pdbx_description
1 polymer ?
#
loop_
_entity_poly.entity_id
_entity_poly.type
_entity_poly.pdbx_seq_one_letter_code
_entity_poly.pdbx_strand_id
1 'polypeptide(L)'
;MLDNYPRALLNDTLQYYRPNVEGLLAKYQTSHFMETGWIDWVSRQTDTAREQFLSGFEGKYKPSLSGPFYIAHYFLLEHNAGAAILRPDDHIQDNGGGQIKLGLDFSHKQKMFDSLSFEAGFMFSMERTRGVDGLQTPKGFVASAYGSFSRFAIFDEFYAGQGSHINFGDSFYEKKFYNRLDLIFNTFVYKGLSGRFVLSIHRTPGYTSNQEAFNVSYDLGRRVIGRFKD
;
A
#
# COMPACT_ATOMS: atom_id res chain seq x y z
N MET A 1 -2.68 -9.22 5.29
CA MET A 1 -1.93 -8.18 6.03
C MET A 1 -2.30 -6.85 5.40
N LEU A 2 -1.53 -5.77 5.61
CA LEU A 2 -1.77 -4.43 5.04
C LEU A 2 -1.51 -4.39 3.52
N ASP A 3 -2.02 -5.39 2.81
CA ASP A 3 -1.65 -5.75 1.44
C ASP A 3 -2.31 -4.82 0.42
N ASN A 4 -3.32 -4.04 0.83
CA ASN A 4 -4.06 -3.15 -0.05
C ASN A 4 -3.46 -1.74 -0.12
N TYR A 5 -2.46 -1.43 0.71
CA TYR A 5 -1.85 -0.10 0.69
C TYR A 5 -1.15 0.17 -0.65
N PRO A 6 -1.33 1.37 -1.23
CA PRO A 6 -0.58 1.77 -2.41
C PRO A 6 0.90 1.91 -2.05
N ARG A 7 1.77 1.49 -2.97
CA ARG A 7 3.24 1.53 -2.80
C ARG A 7 3.79 2.92 -2.47
N ALA A 8 3.10 3.95 -2.95
CA ALA A 8 3.42 5.34 -2.65
C ALA A 8 3.39 5.66 -1.15
N LEU A 9 2.54 4.97 -0.38
CA LEU A 9 2.41 5.14 1.06
C LEU A 9 3.21 4.08 1.81
N LEU A 10 3.09 2.81 1.41
CA LEU A 10 3.76 1.69 2.08
C LEU A 10 4.38 0.78 1.03
N ASN A 11 5.71 0.71 0.99
CA ASN A 11 6.43 -0.07 0.00
C ASN A 11 6.27 -1.59 0.20
N ASP A 12 6.53 -2.33 -0.87
CA ASP A 12 6.43 -3.80 -0.89
C ASP A 12 7.54 -4.49 -0.09
N THR A 13 8.67 -3.82 0.11
CA THR A 13 9.79 -4.34 0.91
C THR A 13 9.38 -4.55 2.37
N LEU A 14 8.56 -3.64 2.93
CA LEU A 14 8.03 -3.79 4.28
C LEU A 14 7.04 -4.96 4.39
N GLN A 15 6.25 -5.22 3.35
CA GLN A 15 5.37 -6.40 3.32
C GLN A 15 6.18 -7.71 3.41
N TYR A 16 7.43 -7.72 2.93
CA TYR A 16 8.33 -8.86 3.04
C TYR A 16 9.00 -8.97 4.42
N TYR A 17 9.58 -7.88 4.92
CA TYR A 17 10.39 -7.92 6.16
C TYR A 17 9.59 -7.74 7.45
N ARG A 18 8.46 -7.04 7.41
CA ARG A 18 7.58 -6.77 8.56
C ARG A 18 6.13 -7.09 8.19
N PRO A 19 5.82 -8.37 7.95
CA PRO A 19 4.51 -8.75 7.43
C PRO A 19 3.40 -8.54 8.48
N ASN A 20 3.71 -8.65 9.78
CA ASN A 20 2.72 -8.52 10.85
C ASN A 20 2.68 -7.09 11.42
N VAL A 21 1.47 -6.63 11.77
CA VAL A 21 1.29 -5.50 12.68
C VAL A 21 1.53 -6.00 14.10
N GLU A 22 2.47 -5.39 14.82
CA GLU A 22 2.89 -5.79 16.17
C GLU A 22 2.21 -4.95 17.27
N GLY A 23 1.43 -3.92 16.90
CA GLY A 23 0.61 -3.13 17.80
C GLY A 23 -0.87 -3.54 17.80
N LEU A 24 -1.73 -2.64 17.34
CA LEU A 24 -3.18 -2.83 17.34
C LEU A 24 -3.70 -2.81 15.90
N LEU A 25 -4.63 -3.72 15.58
CA LEU A 25 -5.37 -3.74 14.33
C LEU A 25 -6.85 -3.93 14.61
N ALA A 26 -7.67 -3.05 14.05
CA ALA A 26 -9.13 -3.15 14.09
C ALA A 26 -9.66 -3.16 12.65
N LYS A 27 -10.55 -4.13 12.36
CA LYS A 27 -11.18 -4.24 11.05
C LYS A 27 -12.69 -4.32 11.21
N TYR A 28 -13.40 -3.48 10.46
CA TYR A 28 -14.85 -3.50 10.33
C TYR A 28 -15.21 -3.76 8.87
N GLN A 29 -16.12 -4.70 8.62
CA GLN A 29 -16.50 -5.07 7.26
C GLN A 29 -17.98 -5.46 7.18
N THR A 30 -18.66 -4.88 6.20
CA THR A 30 -20.02 -5.22 5.76
C THR A 30 -20.00 -5.58 4.26
N SER A 31 -21.16 -5.78 3.65
CA SER A 31 -21.25 -5.98 2.19
C SER A 31 -20.86 -4.72 1.40
N HIS A 32 -21.15 -3.52 1.95
CA HIS A 32 -20.93 -2.25 1.27
C HIS A 32 -19.66 -1.53 1.69
N PHE A 33 -19.14 -1.82 2.87
CA PHE A 33 -18.12 -1.00 3.51
C PHE A 33 -17.07 -1.87 4.19
N MET A 34 -15.80 -1.49 4.03
CA MET A 34 -14.69 -1.99 4.82
C MET A 34 -13.91 -0.80 5.35
N GLU A 35 -13.50 -0.89 6.61
CA GLU A 35 -12.47 -0.04 7.20
C GLU A 35 -11.47 -0.93 7.95
N THR A 36 -10.19 -0.60 7.85
CA THR A 36 -9.14 -1.18 8.69
C THR A 36 -8.30 -0.06 9.24
N GLY A 37 -8.22 0.05 10.56
CA GLY A 37 -7.34 0.97 11.26
C GLY A 37 -6.28 0.19 12.03
N TRP A 38 -5.06 0.71 12.08
CA TRP A 38 -3.95 0.03 12.72
C TRP A 38 -2.90 1.01 13.25
N ILE A 39 -2.17 0.56 14.27
CA ILE A 39 -1.00 1.20 14.83
C ILE A 39 0.06 0.13 15.05
N ASP A 40 1.29 0.41 14.67
CA ASP A 40 2.43 -0.50 14.79
C ASP A 40 3.63 0.23 15.40
N TRP A 41 4.12 -0.23 16.56
CA TRP A 41 5.32 0.33 17.17
C TRP A 41 6.55 -0.22 16.45
N VAL A 42 7.32 0.68 15.84
CA VAL A 42 8.58 0.35 15.17
C VAL A 42 9.75 0.41 16.15
N SER A 43 9.64 1.27 17.16
CA SER A 43 10.61 1.39 18.25
C SER A 43 9.94 1.87 19.52
N ARG A 44 10.27 1.23 20.64
CA ARG A 44 9.87 1.65 21.98
C ARG A 44 10.83 2.73 22.49
N GLN A 45 10.29 3.77 23.12
CA GLN A 45 11.12 4.79 23.77
C GLN A 45 12.02 4.19 24.85
N THR A 46 13.30 4.57 24.83
CA THR A 46 14.24 4.34 25.92
C THR A 46 15.10 5.59 26.14
N ASP A 47 16.03 5.54 27.08
CA ASP A 47 17.01 6.61 27.31
C ASP A 47 17.82 6.96 26.06
N THR A 48 18.03 5.98 25.16
CA THR A 48 18.87 6.16 23.97
C THR A 48 18.15 5.94 22.63
N ALA A 49 17.07 5.17 22.62
CA ALA A 49 16.28 4.86 21.44
C ALA A 49 15.02 5.73 21.36
N ARG A 50 14.71 6.17 20.14
CA ARG A 50 13.56 7.01 19.85
C ARG A 50 12.27 6.20 19.94
N GLU A 51 11.18 6.84 20.35
CA GLU A 51 9.86 6.28 20.08
C GLU A 51 9.48 6.49 18.62
N GLN A 52 9.11 5.40 17.94
CA GLN A 52 8.62 5.45 16.58
C GLN A 52 7.43 4.52 16.43
N PHE A 53 6.35 5.02 15.83
CA PHE A 53 5.23 4.20 15.43
C PHE A 53 4.70 4.60 14.07
N LEU A 54 4.13 3.62 13.39
CA LEU A 54 3.31 3.80 12.21
C LEU A 54 1.85 3.72 12.63
N SER A 55 1.02 4.51 11.98
CA SER A 55 -0.42 4.41 12.09
C SER A 55 -1.03 4.58 10.71
N GLY A 56 -2.12 3.89 10.47
CA GLY A 56 -2.78 3.97 9.19
C GLY A 56 -4.22 3.56 9.28
N PHE A 57 -4.98 4.00 8.29
CA PHE A 57 -6.30 3.48 8.05
C PHE A 57 -6.60 3.43 6.55
N GLU A 58 -7.30 2.38 6.15
CA GLU A 58 -7.75 2.16 4.79
C GLU A 58 -9.22 1.80 4.78
N GLY A 59 -9.91 2.22 3.72
CA GLY A 59 -11.32 1.96 3.59
C GLY A 59 -11.76 1.83 2.15
N LYS A 60 -12.85 1.08 1.95
CA LYS A 60 -13.51 0.93 0.66
C LYS A 60 -15.01 0.93 0.85
N TYR A 61 -15.68 1.80 0.10
CA TYR A 61 -17.13 1.90 0.08
C TYR A 61 -17.68 1.60 -1.32
N LYS A 62 -18.61 0.65 -1.40
CA LYS A 62 -19.35 0.25 -2.60
C LYS A 62 -20.81 0.69 -2.43
N PRO A 63 -21.26 1.79 -3.06
CA PRO A 63 -22.66 2.21 -2.97
C PRO A 63 -23.65 1.17 -3.49
N SER A 64 -23.24 0.39 -4.50
CA SER A 64 -24.04 -0.69 -5.06
C SER A 64 -23.22 -1.97 -5.15
N LEU A 65 -23.79 -3.09 -4.69
CA LEU A 65 -23.15 -4.41 -4.76
C LEU A 65 -23.11 -4.96 -6.20
N SER A 66 -24.03 -4.52 -7.06
CA SER A 66 -24.10 -4.91 -8.48
C SER A 66 -23.40 -3.90 -9.40
N GLY A 67 -23.22 -2.66 -8.95
CA GLY A 67 -22.53 -1.61 -9.68
C GLY A 67 -21.00 -1.82 -9.73
N PRO A 68 -20.29 -1.26 -10.74
CA PRO A 68 -18.83 -1.32 -10.79
C PRO A 68 -18.17 -0.32 -9.84
N PHE A 69 -18.88 0.72 -9.43
CA PHE A 69 -18.30 1.87 -8.77
C PHE A 69 -17.99 1.63 -7.28
N TYR A 70 -16.85 2.18 -6.83
CA TYR A 70 -16.48 2.27 -5.43
C TYR A 70 -15.61 3.50 -5.15
N ILE A 71 -15.50 3.84 -3.88
CA ILE A 71 -14.58 4.85 -3.35
C ILE A 71 -13.61 4.13 -2.43
N ALA A 72 -12.33 4.48 -2.48
CA ALA A 72 -11.31 3.96 -1.58
C ALA A 72 -10.46 5.09 -1.01
N HIS A 73 -10.00 4.92 0.23
CA HIS A 73 -9.03 5.80 0.85
C HIS A 73 -7.94 5.01 1.54
N TYR A 74 -6.77 5.63 1.64
CA TYR A 74 -5.60 5.08 2.31
C TYR A 74 -4.87 6.23 2.98
N PHE A 75 -4.53 6.08 4.25
CA PHE A 75 -3.74 7.05 5.00
C PHE A 75 -2.67 6.34 5.81
N LEU A 76 -1.50 6.96 5.87
CA LEU A 76 -0.35 6.50 6.65
C LEU A 76 0.28 7.71 7.33
N LEU A 77 0.69 7.51 8.58
CA LEU A 77 1.49 8.45 9.35
C LEU A 77 2.55 7.68 10.13
N GLU A 78 3.81 8.04 9.91
CA GLU A 78 4.91 7.83 10.83
C GLU A 78 4.97 8.99 11.81
N HIS A 79 5.03 8.64 13.09
CA HIS A 79 5.40 9.56 14.16
C HIS A 79 6.73 9.12 14.77
N ASN A 80 7.68 10.05 14.82
CA ASN A 80 9.02 9.84 15.33
C ASN A 80 9.33 10.85 16.46
N ALA A 81 9.04 10.46 17.72
CA ALA A 81 8.90 11.37 18.86
C ALA A 81 10.19 11.68 19.65
N GLY A 82 11.30 10.97 19.37
CA GLY A 82 12.57 11.15 20.09
C GLY A 82 12.76 10.22 21.30
N ALA A 83 13.95 10.26 21.90
CA ALA A 83 14.31 9.43 23.07
C ALA A 83 13.85 10.07 24.39
N ALA A 84 13.83 9.29 25.49
CA ALA A 84 13.42 9.80 26.80
C ALA A 84 14.41 10.84 27.36
N ILE A 85 15.70 10.65 27.13
CA ILE A 85 16.72 11.66 27.40
C ILE A 85 16.83 12.57 26.18
N LEU A 86 16.39 13.82 26.35
CA LEU A 86 16.46 14.84 25.30
C LEU A 86 17.91 15.08 24.89
N ARG A 87 18.17 15.00 23.58
CA ARG A 87 19.47 15.40 23.00
C ARG A 87 19.34 16.79 22.39
N PRO A 88 20.42 17.59 22.39
CA PRO A 88 20.47 18.81 21.58
C PRO A 88 20.11 18.47 20.13
N ASP A 89 19.27 19.30 19.52
CA ASP A 89 18.79 19.16 18.13
C ASP A 89 17.97 17.88 17.85
N ASP A 90 17.44 17.22 18.89
CA ASP A 90 16.45 16.15 18.72
C ASP A 90 15.06 16.75 18.47
N HIS A 91 14.59 16.61 17.23
CA HIS A 91 13.29 17.07 16.80
C HIS A 91 12.33 15.92 16.53
N ILE A 92 11.06 16.16 16.85
CA ILE A 92 9.97 15.27 16.47
C ILE A 92 9.76 15.40 14.96
N GLN A 93 9.65 14.25 14.29
CA GLN A 93 9.37 14.17 12.86
C GLN A 93 8.03 13.49 12.65
N ASP A 94 7.19 14.11 11.82
CA ASP A 94 5.94 13.53 11.33
C ASP A 94 6.09 13.36 9.82
N ASN A 95 5.87 12.15 9.30
CA ASN A 95 5.95 11.87 7.87
C ASN A 95 4.82 10.93 7.45
N GLY A 96 4.17 11.18 6.32
CA GLY A 96 3.07 10.33 5.89
C GLY A 96 2.34 10.90 4.71
N GLY A 97 1.12 10.44 4.51
CA GLY A 97 0.30 10.89 3.39
C GLY A 97 -1.01 10.13 3.29
N GLY A 98 -1.72 10.43 2.21
CA GLY A 98 -2.94 9.73 1.90
C GLY A 98 -3.29 9.77 0.43
N GLN A 99 -4.18 8.83 0.07
CA GLN A 99 -4.80 8.75 -1.23
C GLN A 99 -6.31 8.62 -1.07
N ILE A 100 -7.05 9.33 -1.91
CA ILE A 100 -8.50 9.15 -2.07
C ILE A 100 -8.74 8.86 -3.54
N LYS A 101 -9.36 7.72 -3.83
CA LYS A 101 -9.56 7.20 -5.17
C LYS A 101 -11.02 6.87 -5.44
N LEU A 102 -11.42 7.12 -6.68
CA LEU A 102 -12.62 6.56 -7.27
C LEU A 102 -12.21 5.34 -8.09
N GLY A 103 -13.00 4.28 -8.00
CA GLY A 103 -12.71 3.03 -8.67
C GLY A 103 -13.88 2.46 -9.43
N LEU A 104 -13.57 1.71 -10.48
CA LEU A 104 -14.50 0.92 -11.26
C LEU A 104 -13.99 -0.53 -11.30
N ASP A 105 -14.84 -1.47 -10.91
CA ASP A 105 -14.58 -2.90 -10.91
C ASP A 105 -15.59 -3.61 -11.83
N PHE A 106 -15.10 -4.03 -12.99
CA PHE A 106 -15.83 -4.77 -14.00
C PHE A 106 -15.50 -6.27 -13.97
N SER A 107 -14.83 -6.74 -12.93
CA SER A 107 -14.46 -8.15 -12.80
C SER A 107 -15.69 -9.03 -12.86
N HIS A 108 -15.63 -10.08 -13.68
CA HIS A 108 -16.75 -10.98 -14.00
C HIS A 108 -17.98 -10.31 -14.65
N LYS A 109 -17.90 -9.04 -15.06
CA LYS A 109 -18.98 -8.33 -15.79
C LYS A 109 -18.71 -8.21 -17.29
N GLN A 110 -17.52 -8.60 -17.75
CA GLN A 110 -17.09 -8.55 -19.14
C GLN A 110 -16.75 -9.96 -19.64
N LYS A 111 -16.93 -10.21 -20.94
CA LYS A 111 -16.65 -11.53 -21.54
C LYS A 111 -15.18 -11.74 -21.90
N MET A 112 -14.41 -10.66 -22.09
CA MET A 112 -13.04 -10.71 -22.61
C MET A 112 -11.97 -10.84 -21.51
N PHE A 113 -12.26 -10.41 -20.28
CA PHE A 113 -11.31 -10.39 -19.17
C PHE A 113 -11.90 -11.10 -17.95
N ASP A 114 -11.08 -11.86 -17.23
CA ASP A 114 -11.47 -12.50 -15.98
C ASP A 114 -11.68 -11.46 -14.88
N SER A 115 -10.84 -10.43 -14.87
CA SER A 115 -10.94 -9.28 -13.98
C SER A 115 -10.44 -8.02 -14.69
N LEU A 116 -11.14 -6.91 -14.45
CA LEU A 116 -10.82 -5.60 -15.03
C LEU A 116 -11.21 -4.52 -14.03
N SER A 117 -10.25 -3.72 -13.60
CA SER A 117 -10.50 -2.62 -12.68
C SER A 117 -9.65 -1.40 -12.96
N PHE A 118 -10.21 -0.23 -12.66
CA PHE A 118 -9.53 1.05 -12.75
C PHE A 118 -9.68 1.79 -11.43
N GLU A 119 -8.65 2.51 -11.01
CA GLU A 119 -8.73 3.49 -9.94
C GLU A 119 -8.06 4.78 -10.40
N ALA A 120 -8.58 5.92 -9.97
CA ALA A 120 -7.95 7.22 -10.17
C ALA A 120 -8.28 8.13 -9.00
N GLY A 121 -7.36 9.01 -8.63
CA GLY A 121 -7.51 9.76 -7.41
C GLY A 121 -6.45 10.81 -7.14
N PHE A 122 -6.61 11.42 -5.98
CA PHE A 122 -5.72 12.41 -5.45
C PHE A 122 -4.78 11.76 -4.43
N MET A 123 -3.52 12.18 -4.45
CA MET A 123 -2.51 11.84 -3.46
C MET A 123 -1.96 13.11 -2.82
N PHE A 124 -1.67 13.05 -1.54
CA PHE A 124 -0.84 14.03 -0.86
C PHE A 124 0.14 13.34 0.08
N SER A 125 1.27 13.97 0.34
CA SER A 125 2.12 13.67 1.49
C SER A 125 2.09 14.80 2.50
N MET A 126 2.55 14.48 3.70
CA MET A 126 2.89 15.44 4.72
C MET A 126 4.26 15.07 5.29
N GLU A 127 5.11 16.07 5.46
CA GLU A 127 6.32 15.92 6.26
C GLU A 127 6.48 17.18 7.11
N ARG A 128 7.14 17.02 8.26
CA ARG A 128 7.47 18.12 9.17
C ARG A 128 8.52 17.67 10.18
N THR A 129 9.50 18.51 10.41
CA THR A 129 10.41 18.48 11.56
C THR A 129 10.04 19.61 12.53
N ARG A 130 9.43 19.26 13.66
CA ARG A 130 8.86 20.25 14.59
C ARG A 130 9.93 21.16 15.18
N GLY A 131 9.74 22.47 15.02
CA GLY A 131 10.67 23.49 15.51
C GLY A 131 11.81 23.82 14.55
N VAL A 132 11.90 23.13 13.41
CA VAL A 132 12.89 23.40 12.35
C VAL A 132 12.21 23.95 11.10
N ASP A 133 11.16 23.27 10.64
CA ASP A 133 10.43 23.65 9.42
C ASP A 133 8.90 23.70 9.64
N GLY A 134 8.23 24.22 8.61
CA GLY A 134 6.77 24.19 8.51
C GLY A 134 6.29 22.90 7.84
N LEU A 135 5.00 22.60 8.00
CA LEU A 135 4.38 21.43 7.37
C LEU A 135 4.46 21.52 5.83
N GLN A 136 5.19 20.61 5.20
CA GLN A 136 5.21 20.48 3.75
C GLN A 136 4.10 19.52 3.31
N THR A 137 3.30 19.89 2.28
CA THR A 137 2.19 19.05 1.79
C THR A 137 2.17 18.87 0.27
N PRO A 138 3.15 18.16 -0.33
CA PRO A 138 3.15 17.87 -1.76
C PRO A 138 1.90 17.12 -2.20
N LYS A 139 1.43 17.42 -3.41
CA LYS A 139 0.20 16.88 -3.99
C LYS A 139 0.46 16.24 -5.35
N GLY A 140 -0.36 15.27 -5.70
CA GLY A 140 -0.30 14.59 -6.99
C GLY A 140 -1.59 13.89 -7.37
N PHE A 141 -1.62 13.44 -8.61
CA PHE A 141 -2.63 12.58 -9.16
C PHE A 141 -2.08 11.16 -9.25
N VAL A 142 -2.91 10.18 -8.92
CA VAL A 142 -2.59 8.76 -9.04
C VAL A 142 -3.66 8.06 -9.87
N ALA A 143 -3.25 7.09 -10.66
CA ALA A 143 -4.17 6.20 -11.36
C ALA A 143 -3.59 4.79 -11.44
N SER A 144 -4.45 3.80 -11.56
CA SER A 144 -4.05 2.42 -11.79
C SER A 144 -5.07 1.68 -12.62
N ALA A 145 -4.60 0.76 -13.45
CA ALA A 145 -5.44 -0.13 -14.25
C ALA A 145 -4.96 -1.57 -14.09
N TYR A 146 -5.88 -2.49 -13.83
CA TYR A 146 -5.61 -3.92 -13.75
C TYR A 146 -6.50 -4.67 -14.74
N GLY A 147 -5.92 -5.57 -15.51
CA GLY A 147 -6.64 -6.47 -16.40
C GLY A 147 -6.03 -7.86 -16.36
N SER A 148 -6.87 -8.89 -16.33
CA SER A 148 -6.41 -10.29 -16.39
C SER A 148 -7.22 -11.11 -17.38
N PHE A 149 -6.51 -12.01 -18.06
CA PHE A 149 -7.06 -12.96 -19.01
C PHE A 149 -6.31 -14.28 -18.93
N SER A 150 -7.01 -15.34 -18.51
CA SER A 150 -6.48 -16.67 -18.30
C SER A 150 -5.25 -16.65 -17.38
N ARG A 151 -4.07 -16.95 -17.92
CA ARG A 151 -2.80 -16.97 -17.17
C ARG A 151 -2.08 -15.64 -17.15
N PHE A 152 -2.54 -14.65 -17.90
CA PHE A 152 -1.86 -13.37 -18.04
C PHE A 152 -2.60 -12.27 -17.30
N ALA A 153 -1.84 -11.32 -16.73
CA ALA A 153 -2.40 -10.09 -16.24
C ALA A 153 -1.45 -8.93 -16.53
N ILE A 154 -2.03 -7.73 -16.59
CA ILE A 154 -1.31 -6.47 -16.71
C ILE A 154 -1.77 -5.59 -15.57
N PHE A 155 -0.83 -4.92 -14.91
CA PHE A 155 -1.12 -3.89 -13.93
C PHE A 155 -0.30 -2.65 -14.24
N ASP A 156 -0.97 -1.52 -14.43
CA ASP A 156 -0.33 -0.22 -14.60
C ASP A 156 -0.62 0.65 -13.38
N GLU A 157 0.41 1.32 -12.86
CA GLU A 157 0.30 2.30 -11.78
C GLU A 157 1.02 3.59 -12.20
N PHE A 158 0.32 4.71 -12.07
CA PHE A 158 0.73 6.01 -12.56
C PHE A 158 0.68 7.06 -11.46
N TYR A 159 1.68 7.94 -11.45
CA TYR A 159 1.76 9.13 -10.62
C TYR A 159 2.26 10.33 -11.41
N ALA A 160 1.64 11.48 -11.19
CA ALA A 160 2.18 12.78 -11.59
C ALA A 160 1.85 13.83 -10.54
N GLY A 161 2.83 14.65 -10.15
CA GLY A 161 2.64 15.61 -9.09
C GLY A 161 3.87 16.42 -8.73
N GLN A 162 3.88 16.92 -7.50
CA GLN A 162 4.94 17.77 -6.96
C GLN A 162 6.19 16.99 -6.53
N GLY A 163 6.14 15.65 -6.55
CA GLY A 163 7.13 14.79 -5.89
C GLY A 163 6.76 14.63 -4.41
N SER A 164 6.69 13.40 -3.93
CA SER A 164 6.18 13.06 -2.61
C SER A 164 7.21 12.23 -1.86
N HIS A 165 7.66 12.73 -0.70
CA HIS A 165 8.61 12.03 0.16
C HIS A 165 7.88 11.41 1.34
N ILE A 166 7.77 10.08 1.33
CA ILE A 166 7.19 9.28 2.41
C ILE A 166 8.22 8.21 2.78
N ASN A 167 8.70 8.22 4.02
CA ASN A 167 9.82 7.40 4.49
C ASN A 167 9.61 5.90 4.27
N PHE A 168 8.36 5.44 4.43
CA PHE A 168 7.96 4.04 4.25
C PHE A 168 7.35 3.76 2.87
N GLY A 169 7.24 4.78 2.01
CA GLY A 169 6.76 4.66 0.65
C GLY A 169 7.85 4.26 -0.34
N ASP A 170 7.46 4.09 -1.59
CA ASP A 170 8.39 3.84 -2.69
C ASP A 170 9.02 5.16 -3.18
N SER A 171 10.36 5.20 -3.20
CA SER A 171 11.16 6.38 -3.58
C SER A 171 10.90 6.89 -5.01
N PHE A 172 10.34 6.06 -5.91
CA PHE A 172 9.97 6.52 -7.25
C PHE A 172 8.94 7.67 -7.22
N TYR A 173 8.12 7.77 -6.17
CA TYR A 173 7.11 8.83 -6.01
C TYR A 173 7.70 10.19 -5.61
N GLU A 174 8.99 10.26 -5.24
CA GLU A 174 9.69 11.53 -5.04
C GLU A 174 9.86 12.30 -6.36
N LYS A 175 9.78 11.60 -7.50
CA LYS A 175 9.89 12.21 -8.82
C LYS A 175 8.56 12.83 -9.22
N LYS A 176 8.57 13.90 -10.01
CA LYS A 176 7.35 14.57 -10.52
C LYS A 176 6.46 13.68 -11.39
N PHE A 177 7.01 12.58 -11.90
CA PHE A 177 6.33 11.62 -12.76
C PHE A 177 6.86 10.22 -12.43
N TYR A 178 5.97 9.26 -12.32
CA TYR A 178 6.31 7.85 -12.21
C TYR A 178 5.25 6.99 -12.88
N ASN A 179 5.67 5.98 -13.63
CA ASN A 179 4.79 4.94 -14.13
C ASN A 179 5.46 3.58 -13.94
N ARG A 180 4.68 2.61 -13.48
CA ARG A 180 5.07 1.21 -13.34
C ARG A 180 4.10 0.34 -14.13
N LEU A 181 4.63 -0.44 -15.05
CA LEU A 181 3.88 -1.44 -15.81
C LEU A 181 4.35 -2.84 -15.40
N ASP A 182 3.47 -3.62 -14.81
CA ASP A 182 3.70 -5.02 -14.47
C ASP A 182 3.05 -5.93 -15.51
N LEU A 183 3.86 -6.79 -16.13
CA LEU A 183 3.43 -7.91 -16.96
C LEU A 183 3.50 -9.19 -16.13
N ILE A 184 2.35 -9.82 -15.91
CA ILE A 184 2.19 -10.92 -14.95
C ILE A 184 1.84 -12.20 -15.69
N PHE A 185 2.53 -13.29 -15.36
CA PHE A 185 2.24 -14.63 -15.86
C PHE A 185 2.08 -15.62 -14.71
N ASN A 186 0.88 -16.15 -14.54
CA ASN A 186 0.55 -17.20 -13.57
C ASN A 186 0.91 -18.57 -14.18
N THR A 187 2.01 -19.16 -13.70
CA THR A 187 2.68 -20.28 -14.39
C THR A 187 1.94 -21.61 -14.19
N PHE A 188 1.89 -22.09 -12.94
CA PHE A 188 1.31 -23.39 -12.59
C PHE A 188 0.50 -23.31 -11.30
N VAL A 189 -0.46 -24.23 -11.19
CA VAL A 189 -1.16 -24.56 -9.94
C VAL A 189 -1.10 -26.08 -9.81
N TYR A 190 -0.42 -26.59 -8.78
CA TYR A 190 -0.25 -28.02 -8.57
C TYR A 190 -0.25 -28.36 -7.08
N LYS A 191 -1.23 -29.16 -6.64
CA LYS A 191 -1.33 -29.67 -5.25
C LYS A 191 -1.16 -28.57 -4.17
N GLY A 192 -1.79 -27.41 -4.37
CA GLY A 192 -1.69 -26.27 -3.43
C GLY A 192 -0.49 -25.34 -3.67
N LEU A 193 0.45 -25.70 -4.56
CA LEU A 193 1.53 -24.83 -5.00
C LEU A 193 1.06 -23.96 -6.17
N SER A 194 1.32 -22.66 -6.11
CA SER A 194 1.10 -21.72 -7.20
C SER A 194 2.35 -20.91 -7.49
N GLY A 195 2.60 -20.65 -8.78
CA GLY A 195 3.71 -19.84 -9.25
C GLY A 195 3.25 -18.61 -10.03
N ARG A 196 3.92 -17.48 -9.82
CA ARG A 196 3.68 -16.22 -10.53
C ARG A 196 5.00 -15.57 -10.90
N PHE A 197 5.17 -15.26 -12.18
CA PHE A 197 6.23 -14.40 -12.67
C PHE A 197 5.69 -12.99 -12.89
N VAL A 198 6.48 -11.97 -12.52
CA VAL A 198 6.17 -10.56 -12.73
C VAL A 198 7.39 -9.88 -13.34
N LEU A 199 7.20 -9.24 -14.50
CA LEU A 199 8.15 -8.29 -15.07
C LEU A 199 7.59 -6.88 -14.88
N SER A 200 8.26 -6.08 -14.06
CA SER A 200 7.93 -4.69 -13.78
C SER A 200 8.83 -3.77 -14.60
N ILE A 201 8.24 -2.80 -15.28
CA ILE A 201 8.95 -1.74 -16.02
C ILE A 201 8.64 -0.42 -15.34
N HIS A 202 9.68 0.28 -14.90
CA HIS A 202 9.59 1.53 -14.17
C HIS A 202 10.05 2.68 -15.05
N ARG A 203 9.30 3.78 -15.05
CA ARG A 203 9.62 4.98 -15.82
C ARG A 203 9.51 6.24 -14.96
N THR A 204 10.59 6.99 -14.91
CA THR A 204 10.66 8.32 -14.28
C THR A 204 11.29 9.32 -15.27
N PRO A 205 11.30 10.64 -14.99
CA PRO A 205 11.99 11.61 -15.84
C PRO A 205 13.46 11.21 -16.05
N GLY A 206 13.83 10.98 -17.31
CA GLY A 206 15.20 10.66 -17.71
C GLY A 206 15.67 9.22 -17.48
N TYR A 207 14.85 8.34 -16.90
CA TYR A 207 15.27 6.97 -16.57
C TYR A 207 14.18 5.93 -16.85
N THR A 208 14.61 4.74 -17.25
CA THR A 208 13.77 3.54 -17.36
C THR A 208 14.55 2.37 -16.81
N SER A 209 13.90 1.57 -15.97
CA SER A 209 14.48 0.37 -15.38
C SER A 209 13.45 -0.76 -15.38
N ASN A 210 13.91 -1.97 -15.13
CA ASN A 210 13.08 -3.16 -15.00
C ASN A 210 13.40 -3.91 -13.70
N GLN A 211 12.44 -4.71 -13.25
CA GLN A 211 12.56 -5.63 -12.13
C GLN A 211 11.81 -6.92 -12.45
N GLU A 212 12.40 -8.07 -12.13
CA GLU A 212 11.76 -9.38 -12.24
C GLU A 212 11.53 -10.00 -10.86
N ALA A 213 10.36 -10.61 -10.68
CA ALA A 213 10.05 -11.38 -9.49
C ALA A 213 9.41 -12.72 -9.87
N PHE A 214 9.78 -13.77 -9.12
CA PHE A 214 9.11 -15.06 -9.19
C PHE A 214 8.59 -15.44 -7.81
N ASN A 215 7.26 -15.41 -7.66
CA ASN A 215 6.59 -15.68 -6.41
C ASN A 215 6.08 -17.12 -6.42
N VAL A 216 6.42 -17.87 -5.38
CA VAL A 216 5.91 -19.21 -5.14
C VAL A 216 5.11 -19.17 -3.85
N SER A 217 3.85 -19.61 -3.92
CA SER A 217 2.97 -19.71 -2.76
C SER A 217 2.52 -21.15 -2.58
N TYR A 218 2.53 -21.64 -1.35
CA TYR A 218 2.04 -22.97 -0.99
C TYR A 218 0.91 -22.87 0.03
N ASP A 219 -0.28 -23.30 -0.36
CA ASP A 219 -1.42 -23.40 0.56
C ASP A 219 -1.28 -24.67 1.42
N LEU A 220 -0.93 -24.46 2.69
CA LEU A 220 -0.80 -25.51 3.69
C LEU A 220 -2.16 -26.09 4.14
N GLY A 221 -3.27 -25.53 3.66
CA GLY A 221 -4.61 -25.84 4.10
C GLY A 221 -4.92 -25.26 5.48
N ARG A 222 -6.20 -25.26 5.84
CA ARG A 222 -6.66 -24.88 7.18
C ARG A 222 -6.98 -26.13 7.98
N ARG A 223 -6.24 -26.39 9.05
CA ARG A 223 -6.58 -27.41 10.04
C ARG A 223 -7.17 -26.71 11.27
N VAL A 224 -8.40 -27.07 11.63
CA VAL A 224 -9.00 -26.61 12.88
C VAL A 224 -8.23 -27.27 14.03
N ILE A 225 -7.38 -26.49 14.70
CA ILE A 225 -6.55 -26.96 15.83
C ILE A 225 -7.29 -26.96 17.17
N GLY A 226 -8.48 -26.34 17.22
CA GLY A 226 -9.36 -26.34 18.38
C GLY A 226 -10.55 -25.43 18.12
N ARG A 227 -11.69 -25.76 18.73
CA ARG A 227 -12.83 -24.85 18.84
C ARG A 227 -12.94 -24.47 20.31
N PHE A 228 -12.89 -23.18 20.61
CA PHE A 228 -13.20 -22.72 21.95
C PHE A 228 -14.72 -22.81 22.14
N LYS A 229 -15.16 -23.40 23.25
CA LYS A 229 -16.58 -23.40 23.64
C LYS A 229 -16.86 -22.05 24.29
N ASP A 230 -17.92 -21.39 23.83
CA ASP A 230 -18.48 -20.20 24.47
C ASP A 230 -18.94 -20.52 25.90
#